data_AF-A0A1J5C3Y6-F1
#
_entry.id   AF-A0A1J5C3Y6-F1
#
_cell.length_a   1.000
_cell.length_b   1.000
_cell.length_c   1.000
_cell.angle_alpha   90.00
_cell.angle_beta   90.00
_cell.angle_gamma   90.00
#
_symmetry.space_group_name_H-M   'P 1'
#
loop_
_entity.id
_entity.type
_entity.pdbx_description
1 polymer ?
#
loop_
_entity_poly.entity_id
_entity_poly.type
_entity_poly.pdbx_seq_one_letter_code
_entity_poly.pdbx_strand_id
1 'polypeptide(L)'
;MDGYLQGATVFLDLNKNGLQDTGEPSALTSATGQYTLDYSQVSSAIEGLQIVVTGGVDTDTGNTFTGRLTARASKATQGQVVTPLTSLVDAIVAQGLAADVTAAQTLVATALGLTVADLGKDPVAALASTPAIYTQAVALQRAVQLLASLNANPGESSHKAQERMMKAIAKVVKSQESKVDVSQLVAALQVANTTGASQLATAVQNSVTTALESGGHDSAKAALKGLDQVRVRMENDFDENDSDHSDDLAQAAGKIDDEHGLTTSQPLTNLVTDDSDAGEIDAVQNLYQPGTVVAQPANTNGRLLASNCFQCHGTGGMGGFDAIRGDASEVRDYLTKPAGSDIMAAHAQGYTNAQLDAIIAYLQQ
;
A
#
# COMPACT_ATOMS: atom_id res chain seq x y z
N MET A 1 2.55 -1.17 -2.55
CA MET A 1 3.42 -2.35 -2.55
C MET A 1 4.63 -1.89 -3.30
N ASP A 2 5.70 -1.71 -2.55
CA ASP A 2 6.96 -1.15 -2.99
C ASP A 2 8.04 -2.25 -2.99
N GLY A 3 7.84 -3.32 -2.20
CA GLY A 3 8.66 -4.52 -2.15
C GLY A 3 7.86 -5.82 -2.19
N TYR A 4 8.46 -6.93 -1.77
CA TYR A 4 7.75 -8.20 -1.66
C TYR A 4 6.69 -8.15 -0.55
N LEU A 5 5.62 -8.94 -0.69
CA LEU A 5 4.66 -9.17 0.39
C LEU A 5 5.08 -10.42 1.15
N GLN A 6 5.50 -10.28 2.41
CA GLN A 6 5.84 -11.38 3.31
C GLN A 6 4.63 -11.80 4.15
N GLY A 7 4.39 -13.11 4.26
CA GLY A 7 3.28 -13.64 5.06
C GLY A 7 1.89 -13.30 4.50
N ALA A 8 1.80 -12.92 3.23
CA ALA A 8 0.54 -12.73 2.53
C ALA A 8 -0.11 -14.08 2.25
N THR A 9 -1.43 -14.11 2.31
CA THR A 9 -2.21 -15.30 1.95
C THR A 9 -2.42 -15.32 0.45
N VAL A 10 -1.99 -16.41 -0.18
CA VAL A 10 -2.23 -16.70 -1.59
C VAL A 10 -3.20 -17.86 -1.68
N PHE A 11 -4.24 -17.76 -2.49
CA PHE A 11 -5.16 -18.86 -2.74
C PHE A 11 -5.62 -18.93 -4.20
N LEU A 12 -5.94 -20.15 -4.64
CA LEU A 12 -6.56 -20.40 -5.94
C LEU A 12 -8.08 -20.36 -5.78
N ASP A 13 -8.69 -19.30 -6.30
CA ASP A 13 -10.13 -19.07 -6.23
C ASP A 13 -10.86 -19.98 -7.23
N LEU A 14 -11.38 -21.10 -6.72
CA LEU A 14 -12.01 -22.15 -7.51
C LEU A 14 -13.45 -21.79 -7.89
N ASN A 15 -14.15 -21.07 -7.02
CA ASN A 15 -15.56 -20.72 -7.20
C ASN A 15 -15.78 -19.30 -7.76
N LYS A 16 -14.70 -18.52 -7.94
CA LYS A 16 -14.67 -17.18 -8.53
C LYS A 16 -15.36 -16.12 -7.67
N ASN A 17 -15.39 -16.30 -6.35
CA ASN A 17 -15.99 -15.32 -5.44
C ASN A 17 -14.98 -14.31 -4.87
N GLY A 18 -13.68 -14.50 -5.14
CA GLY A 18 -12.59 -13.64 -4.67
C GLY A 18 -12.30 -13.72 -3.17
N LEU A 19 -12.90 -14.67 -2.45
CA LEU A 19 -12.72 -14.93 -1.02
C LEU A 19 -12.10 -16.31 -0.83
N GLN A 20 -11.26 -16.46 0.19
CA GLN A 20 -10.69 -17.76 0.50
C GLN A 20 -11.76 -18.64 1.16
N ASP A 21 -12.11 -19.74 0.49
CA ASP A 21 -13.08 -20.71 1.00
C ASP A 21 -12.44 -22.01 1.49
N THR A 22 -13.23 -22.75 2.27
CA THR A 22 -12.84 -24.10 2.69
C THR A 22 -12.70 -25.01 1.48
N GLY A 23 -11.51 -25.60 1.29
CA GLY A 23 -11.21 -26.51 0.20
C GLY A 23 -10.45 -25.86 -0.97
N GLU A 24 -10.19 -24.56 -0.92
CA GLU A 24 -9.34 -23.88 -1.90
C GLU A 24 -7.86 -24.03 -1.54
N PRO A 25 -7.00 -24.41 -2.50
CA PRO A 25 -5.55 -24.42 -2.31
C PRO A 25 -5.06 -23.05 -1.83
N SER A 26 -4.29 -23.03 -0.73
CA SER A 26 -3.75 -21.79 -0.18
C SER A 26 -2.35 -21.98 0.38
N ALA A 27 -1.59 -20.89 0.47
CA ALA A 27 -0.25 -20.84 1.03
C ALA A 27 0.05 -19.43 1.56
N LEU A 28 1.11 -19.33 2.37
CA LEU A 28 1.67 -18.04 2.77
C LEU A 28 2.92 -17.72 1.94
N THR A 29 3.13 -16.44 1.65
CA THR A 29 4.35 -15.98 0.98
C THR A 29 5.55 -15.96 1.93
N SER A 30 6.73 -16.26 1.40
CA SER A 30 8.02 -16.15 2.09
C SER A 30 8.49 -14.69 2.21
N ALA A 31 9.65 -14.47 2.85
CA ALA A 31 10.29 -13.15 2.93
C ALA A 31 10.65 -12.54 1.56
N THR A 32 10.68 -13.34 0.49
CA THR A 32 10.94 -12.88 -0.88
C THR A 32 9.68 -13.00 -1.75
N GLY A 33 8.48 -13.01 -1.15
CA GLY A 33 7.22 -13.08 -1.88
C GLY A 33 6.91 -14.42 -2.57
N GLN A 34 7.79 -15.43 -2.42
CA GLN A 34 7.59 -16.74 -3.06
C GLN A 34 6.51 -17.53 -2.35
N TYR A 35 5.72 -18.30 -3.11
CA TYR A 35 4.68 -19.18 -2.58
C TYR A 35 4.62 -20.49 -3.39
N THR A 36 3.97 -21.50 -2.83
CA THR A 36 3.71 -22.77 -3.53
C THR A 36 2.31 -23.24 -3.14
N LEU A 37 1.43 -23.36 -4.13
CA LEU A 37 0.08 -23.90 -3.94
C LEU A 37 0.09 -25.38 -4.28
N ASP A 38 -0.32 -26.22 -3.33
CA ASP A 38 -0.64 -27.61 -3.61
C ASP A 38 -2.09 -27.70 -4.14
N TYR A 39 -2.22 -27.86 -5.45
CA TYR A 39 -3.49 -28.05 -6.13
C TYR A 39 -3.72 -29.50 -6.55
N SER A 40 -2.99 -30.48 -5.99
CA SER A 40 -3.09 -31.90 -6.35
C SER A 40 -4.50 -32.49 -6.16
N GLN A 41 -5.29 -31.91 -5.26
CA GLN A 41 -6.67 -32.30 -4.99
C GLN A 41 -7.71 -31.62 -5.91
N VAL A 42 -7.28 -30.71 -6.79
CA VAL A 42 -8.17 -30.02 -7.72
C VAL A 42 -8.33 -30.85 -8.98
N SER A 43 -9.53 -31.40 -9.19
CA SER A 43 -9.83 -32.27 -10.34
C SER A 43 -10.16 -31.50 -11.64
N SER A 44 -10.47 -30.21 -11.53
CA SER A 44 -10.79 -29.33 -12.66
C SER A 44 -9.54 -28.68 -13.25
N ALA A 45 -9.62 -28.24 -14.50
CA ALA A 45 -8.58 -27.41 -15.09
C ALA A 45 -8.46 -26.09 -14.32
N ILE A 46 -7.24 -25.76 -13.89
CA ILE A 46 -6.96 -24.51 -13.16
C ILE A 46 -6.66 -23.33 -14.08
N GLU A 47 -6.45 -23.58 -15.37
CA GLU A 47 -6.14 -22.53 -16.33
C GLU A 47 -7.27 -21.47 -16.39
N GLY A 48 -6.88 -20.21 -16.28
CA GLY A 48 -7.79 -19.07 -16.26
C GLY A 48 -8.51 -18.85 -14.93
N LEU A 49 -8.33 -19.71 -13.92
CA LEU A 49 -8.80 -19.42 -12.56
C LEU A 49 -8.01 -18.28 -11.94
N GLN A 50 -8.63 -17.60 -10.98
CA GLN A 50 -8.02 -16.44 -10.32
C GLN A 50 -7.11 -16.93 -9.20
N ILE A 51 -5.90 -16.40 -9.16
CA ILE A 51 -5.02 -16.48 -7.99
C ILE A 51 -5.16 -15.16 -7.26
N VAL A 52 -5.44 -15.21 -5.97
CA VAL A 52 -5.72 -14.04 -5.14
C VAL A 52 -4.67 -13.95 -4.04
N VAL A 53 -4.13 -12.75 -3.84
CA VAL A 53 -3.17 -12.43 -2.79
C VAL A 53 -3.76 -11.33 -1.90
N THR A 54 -3.80 -11.57 -0.59
CA THR A 54 -4.30 -10.63 0.42
C THR A 54 -3.42 -10.63 1.66
N GLY A 55 -3.40 -9.51 2.39
CA GLY A 55 -2.65 -9.38 3.63
C GLY A 55 -1.14 -9.41 3.44
N GLY A 56 -0.43 -9.74 4.52
CA GLY A 56 1.03 -9.72 4.58
C GLY A 56 1.60 -8.34 4.88
N VAL A 57 2.93 -8.29 4.96
CA VAL A 57 3.71 -7.08 5.22
C VAL A 57 4.59 -6.81 4.01
N ASP A 58 4.53 -5.58 3.52
CA ASP A 58 5.44 -5.12 2.48
C ASP A 58 6.86 -5.00 3.05
N THR A 59 7.82 -5.72 2.48
CA THR A 59 9.18 -5.84 3.04
C THR A 59 9.98 -4.55 2.97
N ASP A 60 9.57 -3.60 2.13
CA ASP A 60 10.28 -2.33 2.00
C ASP A 60 9.75 -1.26 2.93
N THR A 61 8.43 -1.15 3.04
CA THR A 61 7.79 -0.16 3.92
C THR A 61 7.66 -0.68 5.36
N GLY A 62 7.56 -1.99 5.56
CA GLY A 62 7.20 -2.60 6.85
C GLY A 62 5.71 -2.48 7.18
N ASN A 63 4.91 -1.92 6.26
CA ASN A 63 3.48 -1.70 6.46
C ASN A 63 2.67 -2.93 6.07
N THR A 64 1.54 -3.12 6.75
CA THR A 64 0.58 -4.17 6.38
C THR A 64 -0.07 -3.86 5.05
N PHE A 65 -0.09 -4.84 4.14
CA PHE A 65 -0.80 -4.71 2.88
C PHE A 65 -2.30 -4.98 3.10
N THR A 66 -3.11 -3.94 2.98
CA THR A 66 -4.58 -3.99 3.17
C THR A 66 -5.35 -4.20 1.86
N GLY A 67 -4.63 -4.34 0.75
CA GLY A 67 -5.22 -4.51 -0.57
C GLY A 67 -5.40 -5.96 -1.00
N ARG A 68 -5.78 -6.12 -2.26
CA ARG A 68 -5.91 -7.41 -2.94
C ARG A 68 -5.24 -7.34 -4.29
N LEU A 69 -4.36 -8.30 -4.59
CA LEU A 69 -3.77 -8.47 -5.91
C LEU A 69 -4.27 -9.78 -6.52
N THR A 70 -4.39 -9.80 -7.84
CA THR A 70 -4.87 -10.96 -8.58
C THR A 70 -4.01 -11.27 -9.80
N ALA A 71 -4.06 -12.52 -10.22
CA ALA A 71 -3.53 -12.99 -11.49
C ALA A 71 -4.39 -14.12 -12.05
N ARG A 72 -4.21 -14.45 -13.33
CA ARG A 72 -4.88 -15.60 -13.96
C ARG A 72 -3.91 -16.76 -14.04
N ALA A 73 -4.24 -17.86 -13.38
CA ALA A 73 -3.47 -19.10 -13.44
C ALA A 73 -3.25 -19.51 -14.91
N SER A 74 -1.99 -19.72 -15.30
CA SER A 74 -1.62 -20.21 -16.63
C SER A 74 -1.41 -21.72 -16.57
N LYS A 75 -1.30 -22.36 -17.75
CA LYS A 75 -0.91 -23.78 -17.85
C LYS A 75 0.50 -24.07 -17.29
N ALA A 76 1.32 -23.06 -17.01
CA ALA A 76 2.71 -23.25 -16.64
C ALA A 76 2.84 -23.73 -15.19
N THR A 77 3.65 -24.76 -14.99
CA THR A 77 4.01 -25.40 -13.70
C THR A 77 4.90 -24.53 -12.80
N GLN A 78 5.10 -23.25 -13.13
CA GLN A 78 5.86 -22.29 -12.34
C GLN A 78 4.90 -21.26 -11.76
N GLY A 79 5.12 -20.89 -10.49
CA GLY A 79 4.27 -19.94 -9.78
C GLY A 79 4.04 -18.66 -10.58
N GLN A 80 2.79 -18.19 -10.56
CA GLN A 80 2.40 -16.94 -11.21
C GLN A 80 2.90 -15.75 -10.40
N VAL A 81 3.54 -14.79 -11.05
CA VAL A 81 3.86 -13.51 -10.41
C VAL A 81 2.55 -12.73 -10.27
N VAL A 82 2.20 -12.37 -9.03
CA VAL A 82 0.99 -11.61 -8.73
C VAL A 82 1.37 -10.16 -8.42
N THR A 83 1.00 -9.24 -9.31
CA THR A 83 1.38 -7.83 -9.27
C THR A 83 0.17 -6.92 -9.56
N PRO A 84 0.27 -5.60 -9.36
CA PRO A 84 -0.73 -4.66 -9.85
C PRO A 84 -1.01 -4.79 -11.36
N LEU A 85 0.00 -5.12 -12.16
CA LEU A 85 -0.13 -5.30 -13.60
C LEU A 85 -0.93 -6.57 -13.96
N THR A 86 -0.66 -7.69 -13.29
CA THR A 86 -1.46 -8.91 -13.50
C THR A 86 -2.89 -8.76 -12.97
N SER A 87 -3.07 -7.92 -11.94
CA SER A 87 -4.40 -7.60 -11.40
C SER A 87 -5.22 -6.80 -12.41
N LEU A 88 -4.58 -5.88 -13.14
CA LEU A 88 -5.20 -5.14 -14.22
C LEU A 88 -5.58 -6.07 -15.40
N VAL A 89 -4.71 -7.01 -15.77
CA VAL A 89 -5.03 -8.05 -16.77
C VAL A 89 -6.25 -8.86 -16.32
N ASP A 90 -6.25 -9.33 -15.07
CA ASP A 90 -7.36 -10.08 -14.50
C ASP A 90 -8.67 -9.28 -14.50
N ALA A 91 -8.61 -7.98 -14.19
CA ALA A 91 -9.77 -7.08 -14.25
C ALA A 91 -10.33 -6.90 -15.67
N ILE A 92 -9.50 -6.93 -16.72
CA ILE A 92 -9.94 -6.93 -18.12
C ILE A 92 -10.66 -8.24 -18.44
N VAL A 93 -10.08 -9.39 -18.04
CA VAL A 93 -10.67 -10.72 -18.29
C VAL A 93 -11.99 -10.88 -17.54
N ALA A 94 -12.03 -10.52 -16.25
CA ALA A 94 -13.22 -10.64 -15.41
C ALA A 94 -14.40 -9.80 -15.91
N GLN A 95 -14.13 -8.70 -16.63
CA GLN A 95 -15.15 -7.85 -17.23
C GLN A 95 -15.52 -8.25 -18.66
N GLY A 96 -14.90 -9.28 -19.24
CA GLY A 96 -15.13 -9.68 -20.63
C GLY A 96 -14.71 -8.62 -21.65
N LEU A 97 -13.76 -7.75 -21.29
CA LEU A 97 -13.28 -6.67 -22.16
C LEU A 97 -12.32 -7.18 -23.25
N ALA A 98 -11.83 -8.41 -23.11
CA ALA A 98 -10.98 -9.10 -24.07
C ALA A 98 -11.52 -10.51 -24.36
N ALA A 99 -11.19 -11.05 -25.53
CA ALA A 99 -11.62 -12.38 -25.94
C ALA A 99 -11.03 -13.51 -25.08
N ASP A 100 -9.78 -13.33 -24.62
CA ASP A 100 -9.05 -14.27 -23.79
C ASP A 100 -7.97 -13.54 -22.95
N VAL A 101 -7.23 -14.32 -22.15
CA VAL A 101 -6.15 -13.80 -21.29
C VAL A 101 -5.02 -13.18 -22.11
N THR A 102 -4.68 -13.75 -23.27
CA THR A 102 -3.60 -13.26 -24.15
C THR A 102 -3.94 -11.89 -24.73
N ALA A 103 -5.18 -11.71 -25.19
CA ALA A 103 -5.70 -10.43 -25.65
C ALA A 103 -5.73 -9.40 -24.51
N ALA A 104 -6.12 -9.79 -23.29
CA ALA A 104 -6.07 -8.92 -22.13
C ALA A 104 -4.64 -8.47 -21.78
N GLN A 105 -3.67 -9.39 -21.80
CA GLN A 105 -2.25 -9.08 -21.63
C GLN A 105 -1.76 -8.10 -22.70
N THR A 106 -2.19 -8.27 -23.94
CA THR A 106 -1.79 -7.40 -25.06
C THR A 106 -2.32 -5.98 -24.87
N LEU A 107 -3.56 -5.81 -24.40
CA LEU A 107 -4.13 -4.50 -24.08
C LEU A 107 -3.33 -3.78 -22.98
N VAL A 108 -3.05 -4.47 -21.87
CA VAL A 108 -2.29 -3.88 -20.75
C VAL A 108 -0.87 -3.53 -21.17
N ALA A 109 -0.18 -4.46 -21.85
CA ALA A 109 1.17 -4.25 -22.34
C ALA A 109 1.24 -3.04 -23.28
N THR A 110 0.34 -2.96 -24.26
CA THR A 110 0.30 -1.84 -25.22
C THR A 110 0.01 -0.51 -24.53
N ALA A 111 -1.00 -0.47 -23.65
CA ALA A 111 -1.39 0.76 -22.97
C ALA A 111 -0.25 1.31 -22.10
N LEU A 112 0.48 0.44 -21.38
CA LEU A 112 1.55 0.86 -20.47
C LEU A 112 2.94 0.92 -21.12
N GLY A 113 3.04 0.65 -22.43
CA GLY A 113 4.32 0.63 -23.15
C GLY A 113 5.26 -0.49 -22.68
N LEU A 114 4.70 -1.63 -22.25
CA LEU A 114 5.41 -2.84 -21.84
C LEU A 114 5.25 -3.95 -22.90
N THR A 115 5.99 -5.05 -22.77
CA THR A 115 5.71 -6.28 -23.53
C THR A 115 4.83 -7.24 -22.72
N VAL A 116 4.16 -8.18 -23.39
CA VAL A 116 3.38 -9.25 -22.70
C VAL A 116 4.27 -10.07 -21.75
N ALA A 117 5.53 -10.29 -22.12
CA ALA A 117 6.49 -11.01 -21.28
C ALA A 117 6.83 -10.22 -20.00
N ASP A 118 6.83 -8.90 -20.06
CA ASP A 118 7.13 -8.04 -18.91
C ASP A 118 6.06 -8.13 -17.81
N LEU A 119 4.80 -8.36 -18.17
CA LEU A 119 3.69 -8.47 -17.21
C LEU A 119 3.85 -9.67 -16.26
N GLY A 120 4.60 -10.69 -16.68
CA GLY A 120 4.88 -11.89 -15.89
C GLY A 120 6.24 -11.86 -15.18
N LYS A 121 6.98 -10.75 -15.24
CA LYS A 121 8.26 -10.60 -14.53
C LYS A 121 8.02 -10.08 -13.12
N ASP A 122 8.92 -10.47 -12.23
CA ASP A 122 9.03 -9.89 -10.89
C ASP A 122 9.47 -8.41 -11.01
N PRO A 123 8.63 -7.44 -10.60
CA PRO A 123 8.96 -6.01 -10.71
C PRO A 123 10.17 -5.61 -9.86
N VAL A 124 10.36 -6.21 -8.68
CA VAL A 124 11.46 -5.88 -7.76
C VAL A 124 12.77 -6.42 -8.33
N ALA A 125 12.78 -7.66 -8.82
CA ALA A 125 13.97 -8.22 -9.46
C ALA A 125 14.29 -7.58 -10.82
N ALA A 126 13.26 -7.15 -11.57
CA ALA A 126 13.44 -6.50 -12.86
C ALA A 126 13.97 -5.07 -12.77
N LEU A 127 13.97 -4.45 -11.59
CA LEU A 127 14.30 -3.04 -11.40
C LEU A 127 15.64 -2.63 -12.06
N ALA A 128 16.68 -3.44 -11.92
CA ALA A 128 18.00 -3.15 -12.47
C ALA A 128 18.10 -3.30 -14.00
N SER A 129 17.13 -3.97 -14.63
CA SER A 129 17.18 -4.33 -16.06
C SER A 129 16.04 -3.73 -16.89
N THR A 130 14.88 -3.49 -16.29
CA THR A 130 13.71 -2.90 -16.91
C THR A 130 12.92 -2.11 -15.86
N PRO A 131 13.41 -0.93 -15.43
CA PRO A 131 12.80 -0.10 -14.39
C PRO A 131 11.31 0.19 -14.63
N ALA A 132 10.90 0.32 -15.89
CA ALA A 132 9.52 0.60 -16.28
C ALA A 132 8.50 -0.41 -15.73
N ILE A 133 8.88 -1.68 -15.54
CA ILE A 133 7.97 -2.69 -14.96
C ILE A 133 7.60 -2.29 -13.52
N TYR A 134 8.61 -1.88 -12.76
CA TYR A 134 8.45 -1.44 -11.39
C TYR A 134 7.69 -0.11 -11.31
N THR A 135 8.11 0.91 -12.06
CA THR A 135 7.49 2.24 -11.98
C THR A 135 6.01 2.21 -12.37
N GLN A 136 5.65 1.48 -13.43
CA GLN A 136 4.27 1.34 -13.88
C GLN A 136 3.42 0.57 -12.86
N ALA A 137 3.96 -0.52 -12.28
CA ALA A 137 3.26 -1.28 -11.26
C ALA A 137 2.98 -0.45 -10.00
N VAL A 138 3.98 0.30 -9.53
CA VAL A 138 3.88 1.10 -8.31
C VAL A 138 2.98 2.33 -8.51
N ALA A 139 3.12 3.04 -9.64
CA ALA A 139 2.22 4.15 -10.00
C ALA A 139 0.77 3.67 -10.08
N LEU A 140 0.51 2.55 -10.75
CA LEU A 140 -0.83 1.97 -10.84
C LEU A 140 -1.39 1.61 -9.46
N GLN A 141 -0.59 0.96 -8.61
CA GLN A 141 -1.02 0.55 -7.28
C GLN A 141 -1.41 1.76 -6.41
N ARG A 142 -0.60 2.81 -6.41
CA ARG A 142 -0.81 4.01 -5.58
C ARG A 142 -2.00 4.82 -6.06
N ALA A 143 -2.15 4.96 -7.38
CA ALA A 143 -3.32 5.58 -7.97
C ALA A 143 -4.60 4.83 -7.60
N VAL A 144 -4.60 3.50 -7.69
CA VAL A 144 -5.76 2.67 -7.30
C VAL A 144 -6.06 2.80 -5.81
N GLN A 145 -5.04 2.79 -4.96
CA GLN A 145 -5.22 2.94 -3.51
C GLN A 145 -5.88 4.27 -3.16
N LEU A 146 -5.36 5.37 -3.72
CA LEU A 146 -5.87 6.70 -3.46
C LEU A 146 -7.28 6.91 -4.05
N LEU A 147 -7.50 6.49 -5.29
CA LEU A 147 -8.84 6.55 -5.88
C LEU A 147 -9.84 5.76 -5.03
N ALA A 148 -9.43 4.61 -4.50
CA ALA A 148 -10.29 3.76 -3.70
C ALA A 148 -10.62 4.37 -2.34
N SER A 149 -9.67 5.02 -1.66
CA SER A 149 -9.93 5.73 -0.41
C SER A 149 -10.86 6.91 -0.62
N LEU A 150 -10.62 7.72 -1.66
CA LEU A 150 -11.41 8.92 -1.96
C LEU A 150 -12.79 8.66 -2.58
N ASN A 151 -13.03 7.45 -3.11
CA ASN A 151 -14.30 7.08 -3.74
C ASN A 151 -14.98 5.90 -3.03
N ALA A 152 -14.58 5.53 -1.82
CA ALA A 152 -15.16 4.40 -1.09
C ALA A 152 -16.65 4.61 -0.83
N ASN A 153 -17.49 3.61 -1.14
CA ASN A 153 -18.90 3.69 -0.77
C ASN A 153 -19.08 3.42 0.74
N PRO A 154 -20.14 3.93 1.39
CA PRO A 154 -20.43 3.63 2.79
C PRO A 154 -20.49 2.11 3.06
N GLY A 155 -19.66 1.64 3.99
CA GLY A 155 -19.56 0.22 4.35
C GLY A 155 -18.80 -0.66 3.35
N GLU A 156 -18.21 -0.09 2.29
CA GLU A 156 -17.35 -0.80 1.36
C GLU A 156 -15.97 -1.04 1.99
N SER A 157 -15.54 -2.30 2.04
CA SER A 157 -14.18 -2.65 2.46
C SER A 157 -13.14 -2.10 1.48
N SER A 158 -11.94 -1.75 1.95
CA SER A 158 -10.84 -1.22 1.13
C SER A 158 -10.54 -2.06 -0.12
N HIS A 159 -10.55 -3.40 0.01
CA HIS A 159 -10.29 -4.29 -1.13
C HIS A 159 -11.38 -4.21 -2.22
N LYS A 160 -12.65 -3.99 -1.85
CA LYS A 160 -13.76 -3.84 -2.81
C LYS A 160 -13.67 -2.50 -3.55
N ALA A 161 -13.34 -1.43 -2.83
CA ALA A 161 -13.11 -0.12 -3.43
C ALA A 161 -11.93 -0.18 -4.42
N GLN A 162 -10.80 -0.78 -4.03
CA GLN A 162 -9.64 -0.97 -4.91
C GLN A 162 -9.97 -1.82 -6.14
N GLU A 163 -10.72 -2.90 -5.98
CA GLU A 163 -11.16 -3.72 -7.10
C GLU A 163 -12.07 -2.95 -8.06
N ARG A 164 -12.99 -2.14 -7.54
CA ARG A 164 -13.87 -1.28 -8.36
C ARG A 164 -13.05 -0.25 -9.15
N MET A 165 -12.04 0.36 -8.53
CA MET A 165 -11.13 1.30 -9.21
C MET A 165 -10.28 0.60 -10.27
N MET A 166 -9.71 -0.58 -9.96
CA MET A 166 -8.96 -1.39 -10.93
C MET A 166 -9.83 -1.78 -12.13
N LYS A 167 -11.09 -2.15 -11.89
CA LYS A 167 -12.08 -2.43 -12.96
C LYS A 167 -12.38 -1.19 -13.80
N ALA A 168 -12.46 -0.01 -13.20
CA ALA A 168 -12.65 1.25 -13.92
C ALA A 168 -11.44 1.57 -14.81
N ILE A 169 -10.21 1.42 -14.30
CA ILE A 169 -8.98 1.59 -15.07
C ILE A 169 -8.92 0.58 -16.22
N ALA A 170 -9.29 -0.69 -16.00
CA ALA A 170 -9.35 -1.70 -17.06
C ALA A 170 -10.27 -1.30 -18.23
N LYS A 171 -11.37 -0.60 -17.97
CA LYS A 171 -12.24 -0.05 -19.03
C LYS A 171 -11.54 1.05 -19.83
N VAL A 172 -10.82 1.94 -19.15
CA VAL A 172 -10.03 3.00 -19.80
C VAL A 172 -8.90 2.39 -20.62
N VAL A 173 -8.19 1.38 -20.11
CA VAL A 173 -7.14 0.66 -20.85
C VAL A 173 -7.70 0.06 -22.13
N LYS A 174 -8.91 -0.52 -22.08
CA LYS A 174 -9.55 -1.11 -23.27
C LYS A 174 -9.84 -0.08 -24.38
N SER A 175 -9.99 1.19 -24.04
CA SER A 175 -10.20 2.28 -25.00
C SER A 175 -8.90 2.94 -25.49
N GLN A 176 -7.73 2.51 -25.01
CA GLN A 176 -6.46 3.06 -25.48
C GLN A 176 -5.98 2.33 -26.74
N GLU A 177 -5.58 3.11 -27.73
CA GLU A 177 -5.00 2.59 -28.99
C GLU A 177 -3.47 2.76 -29.04
N SER A 178 -2.91 3.52 -28.11
CA SER A 178 -1.49 3.82 -28.00
C SER A 178 -1.01 3.77 -26.56
N LYS A 179 0.31 3.83 -26.38
CA LYS A 179 0.91 4.01 -25.06
C LYS A 179 0.35 5.27 -24.40
N VAL A 180 0.02 5.13 -23.12
CA VAL A 180 -0.37 6.20 -22.20
C VAL A 180 0.29 5.98 -20.84
N ASP A 181 0.45 7.04 -20.08
CA ASP A 181 0.94 6.94 -18.70
C ASP A 181 -0.21 6.62 -17.74
N VAL A 182 0.11 6.07 -16.56
CA VAL A 182 -0.90 5.76 -15.53
C VAL A 182 -1.69 7.01 -15.14
N SER A 183 -1.05 8.18 -15.06
CA SER A 183 -1.74 9.44 -14.77
C SER A 183 -2.81 9.78 -15.81
N GLN A 184 -2.54 9.51 -17.10
CA GLN A 184 -3.50 9.70 -18.19
C GLN A 184 -4.65 8.68 -18.12
N LEU A 185 -4.36 7.42 -17.74
CA LEU A 185 -5.41 6.43 -17.49
C LEU A 185 -6.33 6.85 -16.35
N VAL A 186 -5.76 7.39 -15.27
CA VAL A 186 -6.50 7.87 -14.09
C VAL A 186 -7.33 9.11 -14.44
N ALA A 187 -6.74 10.07 -15.15
CA ALA A 187 -7.42 11.30 -15.56
C ALA A 187 -8.61 11.03 -16.50
N ALA A 188 -8.56 9.95 -17.28
CA ALA A 188 -9.65 9.54 -18.17
C ALA A 188 -10.80 8.79 -17.47
N LEU A 189 -10.69 8.51 -16.15
CA LEU A 189 -11.77 7.89 -15.40
C LEU A 189 -12.95 8.85 -15.21
N GLN A 190 -14.17 8.32 -15.35
CA GLN A 190 -15.41 9.05 -15.06
C GLN A 190 -15.84 8.82 -13.60
N VAL A 191 -14.94 9.11 -12.66
CA VAL A 191 -15.18 9.05 -11.21
C VAL A 191 -14.75 10.37 -10.56
N ALA A 192 -15.19 10.62 -9.33
CA ALA A 192 -14.75 11.82 -8.59
C ALA A 192 -13.28 11.69 -8.19
N ASN A 193 -12.66 12.82 -7.86
CA ASN A 193 -11.34 12.87 -7.23
C ASN A 193 -10.20 12.24 -8.05
N THR A 194 -10.27 12.35 -9.38
CA THR A 194 -9.23 11.82 -10.28
C THR A 194 -8.01 12.74 -10.39
N THR A 195 -8.16 14.05 -10.15
CA THR A 195 -7.06 15.03 -10.22
C THR A 195 -5.91 14.66 -9.29
N GLY A 196 -6.14 14.59 -7.97
CA GLY A 196 -5.11 14.24 -6.99
C GLY A 196 -4.49 12.86 -7.25
N ALA A 197 -5.29 11.87 -7.68
CA ALA A 197 -4.78 10.55 -8.03
C ALA A 197 -3.91 10.54 -9.30
N SER A 198 -4.26 11.35 -10.31
CA SER A 198 -3.44 11.51 -11.51
C SER A 198 -2.13 12.26 -11.22
N GLN A 199 -2.18 13.30 -10.37
CA GLN A 199 -1.00 14.03 -9.90
C GLN A 199 -0.07 13.10 -9.11
N LEU A 200 -0.63 12.30 -8.19
CA LEU A 200 0.16 11.31 -7.45
C LEU A 200 0.79 10.26 -8.39
N ALA A 201 0.06 9.79 -9.40
CA ALA A 201 0.61 8.87 -10.38
C ALA A 201 1.79 9.48 -11.16
N THR A 202 1.71 10.75 -11.54
CA THR A 202 2.80 11.50 -12.16
C THR A 202 3.99 11.65 -11.22
N ALA A 203 3.76 12.12 -9.99
CA ALA A 203 4.80 12.29 -8.98
C ALA A 203 5.53 10.97 -8.69
N VAL A 204 4.79 9.87 -8.52
CA VAL A 204 5.38 8.53 -8.34
C VAL A 204 6.24 8.14 -9.55
N GLN A 205 5.72 8.29 -10.76
CA GLN A 205 6.47 7.90 -11.95
C GLN A 205 7.77 8.71 -12.08
N ASN A 206 7.72 10.02 -11.88
CA ASN A 206 8.86 10.91 -12.08
C ASN A 206 9.89 10.74 -10.95
N SER A 207 9.45 10.82 -9.68
CA SER A 207 10.36 10.68 -8.54
C SER A 207 11.02 9.31 -8.46
N VAL A 208 10.29 8.23 -8.77
CA VAL A 208 10.89 6.88 -8.80
C VAL A 208 11.89 6.76 -9.95
N THR A 209 11.59 7.33 -11.12
CA THR A 209 12.53 7.31 -12.25
C THR A 209 13.82 8.04 -11.88
N THR A 210 13.71 9.29 -11.39
CA THR A 210 14.86 10.07 -10.94
C THR A 210 15.65 9.35 -9.85
N ALA A 211 14.96 8.75 -8.86
CA ALA A 211 15.60 8.06 -7.76
C ALA A 211 16.35 6.79 -8.18
N LEU A 212 15.81 6.06 -9.16
CA LEU A 212 16.50 4.89 -9.72
C LEU A 212 17.76 5.28 -10.48
N GLU A 213 17.75 6.43 -11.14
CA GLU A 213 18.91 6.97 -11.86
C GLU A 213 19.99 7.52 -10.91
N SER A 214 19.60 8.15 -9.80
CA SER A 214 20.54 8.81 -8.88
C SER A 214 21.12 7.88 -7.81
N GLY A 215 20.32 6.99 -7.22
CA GLY A 215 20.73 6.17 -6.08
C GLY A 215 20.11 4.77 -6.04
N GLY A 216 19.47 4.34 -7.13
CA GLY A 216 18.95 2.99 -7.29
C GLY A 216 17.74 2.70 -6.38
N HIS A 217 17.63 1.45 -5.95
CA HIS A 217 16.43 0.97 -5.22
C HIS A 217 16.22 1.66 -3.87
N ASP A 218 17.28 1.97 -3.13
CA ASP A 218 17.16 2.60 -1.81
C ASP A 218 16.62 4.04 -1.91
N SER A 219 17.07 4.80 -2.90
CA SER A 219 16.53 6.13 -3.21
C SER A 219 15.09 6.04 -3.72
N ALA A 220 14.78 5.06 -4.58
CA ALA A 220 13.40 4.84 -5.04
C ALA A 220 12.46 4.54 -3.86
N LYS A 221 12.90 3.68 -2.94
CA LYS A 221 12.20 3.39 -1.69
C LYS A 221 11.99 4.62 -0.82
N ALA A 222 12.98 5.51 -0.74
CA ALA A 222 12.84 6.78 0.00
C ALA A 222 11.78 7.69 -0.64
N ALA A 223 11.85 7.92 -1.94
CA ALA A 223 10.86 8.69 -2.68
C ALA A 223 9.44 8.11 -2.51
N LEU A 224 9.34 6.79 -2.61
CA LEU A 224 8.09 6.06 -2.40
C LEU A 224 7.53 6.25 -1.00
N LYS A 225 8.35 6.19 0.05
CA LYS A 225 7.92 6.46 1.43
C LYS A 225 7.42 7.89 1.61
N GLY A 226 8.14 8.88 1.07
CA GLY A 226 7.73 10.29 1.12
C GLY A 226 6.37 10.50 0.47
N LEU A 227 6.18 10.00 -0.75
CA LEU A 227 4.92 10.07 -1.48
C LEU A 227 3.77 9.31 -0.78
N ASP A 228 4.07 8.23 -0.06
CA ASP A 228 3.06 7.52 0.73
C ASP A 228 2.59 8.34 1.94
N GLN A 229 3.49 9.09 2.59
CA GLN A 229 3.11 10.03 3.65
C GLN A 229 2.22 11.15 3.12
N VAL A 230 2.57 11.72 1.95
CA VAL A 230 1.73 12.73 1.30
C VAL A 230 0.34 12.16 1.00
N ARG A 231 0.27 10.94 0.45
CA ARG A 231 -1.01 10.24 0.19
C ARG A 231 -1.83 10.07 1.47
N VAL A 232 -1.22 9.55 2.54
CA VAL A 232 -1.92 9.33 3.82
C VAL A 232 -2.40 10.65 4.42
N ARG A 233 -1.59 11.71 4.35
CA ARG A 233 -2.00 13.04 4.79
C ARG A 233 -3.19 13.53 3.99
N MET A 234 -3.16 13.38 2.68
CA MET A 234 -4.25 13.76 1.80
C MET A 234 -5.55 12.98 2.10
N GLU A 235 -5.45 11.70 2.44
CA GLU A 235 -6.60 10.89 2.85
C GLU A 235 -7.21 11.32 4.18
N ASN A 236 -6.37 11.76 5.13
CA ASN A 236 -6.82 12.19 6.45
C ASN A 236 -7.36 13.63 6.45
N ASP A 237 -6.77 14.50 5.62
CA ASP A 237 -7.15 15.90 5.49
C ASP A 237 -8.31 16.10 4.51
N PHE A 238 -8.78 15.04 3.86
CA PHE A 238 -9.89 15.09 2.90
C PHE A 238 -11.16 15.63 3.56
N ASP A 239 -11.58 16.84 3.14
CA ASP A 239 -12.86 17.44 3.50
C ASP A 239 -13.83 17.33 2.31
N GLU A 240 -14.88 16.52 2.47
CA GLU A 240 -15.93 16.32 1.45
C GLU A 240 -16.65 17.62 1.03
N ASN A 241 -16.48 18.72 1.78
CA ASN A 241 -17.13 20.01 1.52
C ASN A 241 -16.21 21.07 0.90
N ASP A 242 -14.91 20.82 0.77
CA ASP A 242 -14.03 21.74 0.06
C ASP A 242 -14.22 21.56 -1.44
N SER A 243 -14.43 22.63 -2.21
CA SER A 243 -14.71 22.55 -3.65
C SER A 243 -13.46 22.64 -4.54
N ASP A 244 -12.28 22.91 -3.96
CA ASP A 244 -11.04 23.16 -4.69
C ASP A 244 -9.99 22.06 -4.42
N HIS A 245 -10.16 20.91 -5.07
CA HIS A 245 -9.35 19.70 -4.82
C HIS A 245 -8.08 19.63 -5.70
N SER A 246 -7.78 20.69 -6.47
CA SER A 246 -6.63 20.70 -7.39
C SER A 246 -5.28 20.87 -6.70
N ASP A 247 -5.28 21.28 -5.44
CA ASP A 247 -4.09 21.60 -4.65
C ASP A 247 -3.83 20.64 -3.48
N ASP A 248 -4.68 19.60 -3.29
CA ASP A 248 -4.61 18.72 -2.12
C ASP A 248 -3.25 18.01 -1.95
N LEU A 249 -2.63 17.58 -3.06
CA LEU A 249 -1.37 16.85 -2.99
C LEU A 249 -0.20 17.75 -2.60
N ALA A 250 -0.10 18.94 -3.20
CA ALA A 250 0.95 19.91 -2.89
C ALA A 250 0.73 20.54 -1.51
N GLN A 251 -0.52 20.81 -1.12
CA GLN A 251 -0.85 21.28 0.23
C GLN A 251 -0.54 20.22 1.29
N ALA A 252 -0.91 18.95 1.06
CA ALA A 252 -0.58 17.86 1.97
C ALA A 252 0.94 17.72 2.14
N ALA A 253 1.70 17.80 1.03
CA ALA A 253 3.15 17.78 1.07
C ALA A 253 3.73 18.98 1.84
N GLY A 254 3.25 20.19 1.56
CA GLY A 254 3.67 21.42 2.24
C GLY A 254 3.41 21.38 3.74
N LYS A 255 2.25 20.86 4.18
CA LYS A 255 1.96 20.66 5.62
C LYS A 255 2.96 19.71 6.28
N ILE A 256 3.35 18.62 5.60
CA ILE A 256 4.35 17.68 6.14
C ILE A 256 5.72 18.34 6.19
N ASP A 257 6.12 19.08 5.14
CA ASP A 257 7.37 19.83 5.12
C ASP A 257 7.42 20.84 6.28
N ASP A 258 6.34 21.59 6.50
CA ASP A 258 6.21 22.55 7.59
C ASP A 258 6.32 21.89 8.98
N GLU A 259 5.65 20.75 9.17
CA GLU A 259 5.70 19.96 10.42
C GLU A 259 7.11 19.42 10.72
N HIS A 260 7.91 19.17 9.69
CA HIS A 260 9.32 18.76 9.82
C HIS A 260 10.29 19.96 9.84
N GLY A 261 9.78 21.21 9.83
CA GLY A 261 10.60 22.42 9.83
C GLY A 261 11.34 22.68 8.52
N LEU A 262 10.89 22.09 7.42
CA LEU A 262 11.50 22.16 6.08
C LEU A 262 10.89 23.25 5.20
N THR A 263 10.45 24.36 5.80
CA THR A 263 9.72 25.44 5.11
C THR A 263 10.49 26.12 3.97
N THR A 264 11.81 25.92 3.89
CA THR A 264 12.68 26.50 2.84
C THR A 264 13.08 25.48 1.77
N SER A 265 13.39 24.25 2.17
CA SER A 265 13.80 23.19 1.25
C SER A 265 12.62 22.47 0.60
N GLN A 266 11.48 22.41 1.29
CA GLN A 266 10.21 21.82 0.87
C GLN A 266 10.34 20.54 0.01
N PRO A 267 11.12 19.56 0.45
CA PRO A 267 11.51 18.43 -0.40
C PRO A 267 10.30 17.56 -0.79
N LEU A 268 9.27 17.42 0.05
CA LEU A 268 8.07 16.67 -0.34
C LEU A 268 7.20 17.45 -1.32
N THR A 269 7.11 18.77 -1.15
CA THR A 269 6.39 19.65 -2.08
C THR A 269 7.02 19.56 -3.47
N ASN A 270 8.35 19.71 -3.56
CA ASN A 270 9.09 19.58 -4.81
C ASN A 270 8.92 18.19 -5.45
N LEU A 271 8.86 17.13 -4.60
CA LEU A 271 8.63 15.76 -5.04
C LEU A 271 7.30 15.58 -5.76
N VAL A 272 6.24 16.29 -5.33
CA VAL A 272 4.91 16.17 -5.92
C VAL A 272 4.62 17.17 -7.04
N THR A 273 5.39 18.24 -7.16
CA THR A 273 5.22 19.28 -8.19
C THR A 273 6.09 19.09 -9.42
N ASP A 274 6.67 17.91 -9.62
CA ASP A 274 7.51 17.57 -10.79
C ASP A 274 8.83 18.34 -10.86
N ASP A 275 9.36 18.77 -9.70
CA ASP A 275 10.68 19.39 -9.55
C ASP A 275 11.60 18.48 -8.71
N SER A 276 11.37 17.16 -8.79
CA SER A 276 12.14 16.19 -8.02
C SER A 276 13.53 15.99 -8.63
N ASP A 277 14.56 16.45 -7.94
CA ASP A 277 15.96 16.16 -8.22
C ASP A 277 16.58 15.22 -7.17
N ALA A 278 17.84 14.83 -7.38
CA ALA A 278 18.53 13.89 -6.51
C ALA A 278 18.68 14.42 -5.07
N GLY A 279 18.80 15.74 -4.90
CA GLY A 279 18.87 16.44 -3.63
C GLY A 279 17.56 16.40 -2.85
N GLU A 280 16.39 16.55 -3.50
CA GLU A 280 15.10 16.33 -2.81
C GLU A 280 14.98 14.87 -2.36
N ILE A 281 15.40 13.92 -3.19
CA ILE A 281 15.33 12.49 -2.85
C ILE A 281 16.23 12.17 -1.66
N ASP A 282 17.44 12.73 -1.62
CA ASP A 282 18.34 12.62 -0.46
C ASP A 282 17.75 13.29 0.80
N ALA A 283 17.10 14.44 0.65
CA ALA A 283 16.43 15.12 1.75
C ALA A 283 15.26 14.29 2.30
N VAL A 284 14.42 13.74 1.42
CA VAL A 284 13.34 12.81 1.78
C VAL A 284 13.90 11.54 2.40
N GLN A 285 14.99 11.00 1.86
CA GLN A 285 15.67 9.87 2.44
C GLN A 285 16.07 10.19 3.87
N ASN A 286 16.66 11.35 4.15
CA ASN A 286 17.06 11.77 5.50
C ASN A 286 15.88 12.01 6.47
N LEU A 287 14.70 12.40 5.96
CA LEU A 287 13.48 12.46 6.79
C LEU A 287 13.07 11.09 7.32
N TYR A 288 13.28 10.05 6.52
CA TYR A 288 12.84 8.69 6.82
C TYR A 288 14.00 7.73 7.05
N GLN A 289 15.25 8.21 7.07
CA GLN A 289 16.38 7.46 7.56
C GLN A 289 16.10 7.20 9.03
N PRO A 290 16.26 5.95 9.51
CA PRO A 290 16.28 5.73 10.94
C PRO A 290 17.46 6.54 11.49
N GLY A 291 17.16 7.72 12.04
CA GLY A 291 18.11 8.50 12.81
C GLY A 291 18.56 7.60 13.94
N THR A 292 19.72 6.97 13.79
CA THR A 292 20.07 5.74 14.52
C THR A 292 19.04 4.63 14.28
N VAL A 293 19.51 3.38 14.14
CA VAL A 293 18.64 2.21 14.25
C VAL A 293 17.88 2.35 15.58
N VAL A 294 16.61 2.78 15.56
CA VAL A 294 15.69 2.42 16.64
C VAL A 294 15.47 0.94 16.40
N ALA A 295 16.35 0.14 17.00
CA ALA A 295 16.16 -1.29 17.11
C ALA A 295 14.70 -1.47 17.53
N GLN A 296 14.01 -2.44 16.93
CA GLN A 296 12.69 -2.81 17.44
C GLN A 296 12.81 -2.84 18.95
N PRO A 297 11.94 -2.13 19.70
CA PRO A 297 11.88 -2.22 21.13
C PRO A 297 12.21 -3.65 21.55
N ALA A 298 13.28 -3.86 22.29
CA ALA A 298 13.66 -5.21 22.74
C ALA A 298 12.48 -5.91 23.44
N ASN A 299 11.50 -5.11 23.88
CA ASN A 299 10.24 -5.50 24.45
C ASN A 299 9.12 -5.74 23.40
N THR A 300 9.24 -6.81 22.62
CA THR A 300 8.14 -7.34 21.77
C THR A 300 6.88 -7.64 22.59
N ASN A 301 7.03 -8.03 23.86
CA ASN A 301 5.93 -8.28 24.78
C ASN A 301 5.16 -6.99 25.11
N GLY A 302 5.86 -5.89 25.39
CA GLY A 302 5.27 -4.58 25.66
C GLY A 302 4.46 -4.06 24.48
N ARG A 303 4.98 -4.22 23.26
CA ARG A 303 4.25 -3.90 22.02
C ARG A 303 2.98 -4.72 21.85
N LEU A 304 3.04 -6.03 22.09
CA LEU A 304 1.88 -6.92 22.02
C LEU A 304 0.81 -6.55 23.05
N LEU A 305 1.22 -6.19 24.27
CA LEU A 305 0.29 -5.78 25.32
C LEU A 305 -0.34 -4.41 25.00
N ALA A 306 0.45 -3.48 24.46
CA ALA A 306 0.00 -2.15 24.06
C ALA A 306 -0.90 -2.16 22.80
N SER A 307 -0.98 -3.27 22.05
CA SER A 307 -1.87 -3.38 20.89
C SER A 307 -3.35 -3.39 21.27
N ASN A 308 -3.70 -3.48 22.55
CA ASN A 308 -5.07 -3.33 23.01
C ASN A 308 -5.43 -1.85 23.27
N CYS A 309 -4.45 -0.95 23.26
CA CYS A 309 -4.62 0.46 23.64
C CYS A 309 -5.00 1.37 22.45
N PHE A 310 -4.70 0.96 21.20
CA PHE A 310 -4.80 1.85 20.04
C PHE A 310 -6.22 2.36 19.75
N GLN A 311 -7.24 1.60 20.15
CA GLN A 311 -8.64 2.00 19.94
C GLN A 311 -9.00 3.28 20.72
N CYS A 312 -8.27 3.56 21.80
CA CYS A 312 -8.48 4.71 22.68
C CYS A 312 -7.34 5.73 22.60
N HIS A 313 -6.11 5.29 22.31
CA HIS A 313 -4.91 6.15 22.34
C HIS A 313 -4.21 6.31 20.97
N GLY A 314 -4.86 5.88 19.89
CA GLY A 314 -4.32 5.91 18.55
C GLY A 314 -3.13 4.97 18.35
N THR A 315 -2.72 4.81 17.09
CA THR A 315 -1.58 3.97 16.72
C THR A 315 -0.30 4.52 17.37
N GLY A 316 0.43 3.68 18.09
CA GLY A 316 1.66 4.07 18.79
C GLY A 316 1.44 4.97 20.01
N GLY A 317 0.19 5.14 20.49
CA GLY A 317 -0.10 5.98 21.66
C GLY A 317 -0.05 7.48 21.38
N MET A 318 -0.18 7.90 20.12
CA MET A 318 0.01 9.29 19.68
C MET A 318 -1.29 10.08 19.47
N GLY A 319 -2.47 9.56 19.86
CA GLY A 319 -3.73 10.26 19.63
C GLY A 319 -4.91 9.68 20.41
N GLY A 320 -6.14 9.83 19.90
CA GLY A 320 -7.35 9.33 20.55
C GLY A 320 -7.84 10.23 21.68
N PHE A 321 -8.25 9.64 22.81
CA PHE A 321 -8.68 10.40 23.99
C PHE A 321 -7.54 11.22 24.59
N ASP A 322 -6.35 10.61 24.69
CA ASP A 322 -5.13 11.25 25.18
C ASP A 322 -3.90 10.60 24.54
N ALA A 323 -2.89 11.41 24.22
CA ALA A 323 -1.60 10.92 23.76
C ALA A 323 -0.76 10.43 24.95
N ILE A 324 -0.36 9.16 24.91
CA ILE A 324 0.36 8.47 25.99
C ILE A 324 1.80 8.11 25.64
N ARG A 325 2.25 8.43 24.41
CA ARG A 325 3.63 8.23 24.00
C ARG A 325 4.55 9.21 24.73
N GLY A 326 5.64 8.68 25.29
CA GLY A 326 6.59 9.45 26.11
C GLY A 326 6.15 9.68 27.56
N ASP A 327 4.86 9.53 27.89
CA ASP A 327 4.31 9.75 29.24
C ASP A 327 3.26 8.71 29.67
N ALA A 328 3.59 7.42 29.51
CA ALA A 328 2.68 6.34 29.87
C ALA A 328 2.71 5.96 31.37
N SER A 329 3.58 6.58 32.17
CA SER A 329 3.85 6.16 33.55
C SER A 329 2.67 6.40 34.51
N GLU A 330 1.80 7.35 34.17
CA GLU A 330 0.58 7.69 34.91
C GLU A 330 -0.41 6.52 35.00
N VAL A 331 -0.32 5.53 34.11
CA VAL A 331 -1.18 4.32 34.14
C VAL A 331 -1.14 3.60 35.50
N ARG A 332 -0.06 3.74 36.27
CA ARG A 332 0.08 3.15 37.60
C ARG A 332 -0.81 3.82 38.65
N ASP A 333 -1.11 5.09 38.50
CA ASP A 333 -1.97 5.81 39.46
C ASP A 333 -3.39 5.25 39.42
N TYR A 334 -3.82 4.75 38.26
CA TYR A 334 -5.11 4.10 38.04
C TYR A 334 -5.25 2.74 38.73
N LEU A 335 -4.15 2.09 39.14
CA LEU A 335 -4.20 0.84 39.92
C LEU A 335 -4.78 1.05 41.33
N THR A 336 -4.65 2.27 41.86
CA THR A 336 -5.15 2.63 43.20
C THR A 336 -6.60 3.12 43.18
N LYS A 337 -7.14 3.41 41.99
CA LYS A 337 -8.51 3.90 41.79
C LYS A 337 -9.50 2.73 41.70
N PRO A 338 -10.75 2.86 42.17
CA PRO A 338 -11.78 1.84 41.94
C PRO A 338 -12.03 1.62 40.44
N ALA A 339 -12.19 0.37 39.98
CA ALA A 339 -12.39 0.08 38.55
C ALA A 339 -13.61 0.80 37.92
N GLY A 340 -14.65 1.09 38.72
CA GLY A 340 -15.84 1.81 38.26
C GLY A 340 -15.71 3.35 38.27
N SER A 341 -14.60 3.91 38.77
CA SER A 341 -14.43 5.37 38.83
C SER A 341 -13.82 5.97 37.57
N ASP A 342 -13.12 5.16 36.76
CA ASP A 342 -12.44 5.61 35.56
C ASP A 342 -12.26 4.43 34.58
N ILE A 343 -12.45 4.67 33.29
CA ILE A 343 -12.27 3.64 32.25
C ILE A 343 -10.83 3.10 32.25
N MET A 344 -9.84 3.96 32.51
CA MET A 344 -8.45 3.56 32.62
C MET A 344 -8.16 2.80 33.92
N ALA A 345 -8.94 2.98 34.98
CA ALA A 345 -8.83 2.14 36.18
C ALA A 345 -9.25 0.68 35.89
N ALA A 346 -10.33 0.49 35.13
CA ALA A 346 -10.75 -0.84 34.70
C ALA A 346 -9.70 -1.50 33.78
N HIS A 347 -9.13 -0.75 32.83
CA HIS A 347 -8.11 -1.26 31.93
C HIS A 347 -6.77 -1.54 32.63
N ALA A 348 -6.27 -0.62 33.47
CA ALA A 348 -5.00 -0.78 34.18
C ALA A 348 -5.01 -2.01 35.11
N GLN A 349 -6.13 -2.28 35.79
CA GLN A 349 -6.29 -3.45 36.67
C GLN A 349 -6.37 -4.78 35.92
N GLY A 350 -6.56 -4.76 34.59
CA GLY A 350 -6.49 -5.93 33.73
C GLY A 350 -5.07 -6.44 33.48
N TYR A 351 -4.05 -5.68 33.88
CA TYR A 351 -2.64 -6.01 33.69
C TYR A 351 -1.93 -6.20 35.03
N THR A 352 -0.97 -7.12 35.05
CA THR A 352 -0.02 -7.22 36.16
C THR A 352 0.97 -6.06 36.13
N ASN A 353 1.60 -5.73 37.27
CA ASN A 353 2.64 -4.69 37.33
C ASN A 353 3.76 -4.93 36.29
N ALA A 354 4.21 -6.17 36.10
CA ALA A 354 5.24 -6.49 35.11
C ALA A 354 4.78 -6.29 33.65
N GLN A 355 3.48 -6.48 33.38
CA GLN A 355 2.90 -6.20 32.06
C GLN A 355 2.75 -4.69 31.82
N LEU A 356 2.32 -3.93 32.84
CA LEU A 356 2.29 -2.47 32.76
C LEU A 356 3.70 -1.90 32.55
N ASP A 357 4.71 -2.44 33.23
CA ASP A 357 6.11 -2.05 33.04
C ASP A 357 6.57 -2.30 31.60
N ALA A 358 6.12 -3.41 31.00
CA ALA A 358 6.42 -3.70 29.61
C ALA A 358 5.72 -2.74 28.64
N ILE A 359 4.47 -2.38 28.90
CA ILE A 359 3.70 -1.40 28.11
C ILE A 359 4.34 -0.01 28.22
N ILE A 360 4.65 0.45 29.44
CA ILE A 360 5.29 1.75 29.71
C ILE A 360 6.64 1.82 29.00
N ALA A 361 7.48 0.80 29.18
CA ALA A 361 8.79 0.74 28.54
C ALA A 361 8.68 0.74 27.01
N TYR A 362 7.61 0.22 26.43
CA TYR A 362 7.36 0.30 24.98
C TYR A 362 6.93 1.71 24.55
N LEU A 363 6.01 2.34 25.26
CA LEU A 363 5.47 3.66 24.92
C LEU A 363 6.44 4.82 25.21
N GLN A 364 7.50 4.57 25.98
CA GLN A 364 8.58 5.52 26.25
C GLN A 364 9.66 5.58 25.15
N GLN A 365 9.54 4.78 24.11
CA GLN A 365 10.50 4.70 22.98
C GLN A 365 10.10 5.60 21.82
#